data_AF-W9GV02-F1
#
_entry.id   AF-W9GV02-F1
#
_cell.length_a   1.000
_cell.length_b   1.000
_cell.length_c   1.000
_cell.angle_alpha   90.00
_cell.angle_beta   90.00
_cell.angle_gamma   90.00
#
_symmetry.space_group_name_H-M   'P 1'
#
loop_
_entity.id
_entity.type
_entity.pdbx_description
1 polymer ?
#
loop_
_entity_poly.entity_id
_entity_poly.type
_entity_poly.pdbx_seq_one_letter_code
_entity_poly.pdbx_strand_id
1 'polypeptide(L)'
;MTNKWPHLDYLGWRETCSALHLYLQIAGKYRLAHTPWLNHSWNATFYITPLGLTSSPIPDGPGIEILFDLREHMVVGTSGKGRKASFALGPSTVAAFHANFVRLISDLGGTPTFNDNPNEVPNPIPFTEDHRDRPYDREAVQRFHHVSMAVDRVFNRFRTSFIGKSSPVHLFWGSFDLAVTRFSGRRAPLHPGGIPSLPNDVAQEAYDREVSSAGFWPGGGGIDYPAFYAYAYPTPNGFRGASVRPEAAFWHEGLSEFILPYEAVQSAVDADEALIAFLVSTYEAAADLGGWDRYLLECVQGRPRQVRPPDAAQSGPVSHPTEEKVEREDGASKGRYRLLVDGVEAEMTYSRAGKGLIIIDHTEVPAVLRGRKIGERLVRQAIEDARRERIAIVPLCPFAKAQIDRHPEWQDVLRRS
;
A
#
# COMPACT_ATOMS: atom_id res chain seq x y z
N MET A 1 25.39 5.24 6.54
CA MET A 1 24.84 5.29 7.90
C MET A 1 24.19 3.94 8.14
N THR A 2 24.60 3.21 9.17
CA THR A 2 23.95 1.94 9.55
C THR A 2 22.52 2.26 9.95
N ASN A 3 21.58 2.03 9.05
CA ASN A 3 20.16 2.37 9.19
C ASN A 3 19.51 1.34 10.13
N LYS A 4 19.90 1.35 11.40
CA LYS A 4 19.34 0.44 12.41
C LYS A 4 17.91 0.89 12.71
N TRP A 5 16.96 0.02 12.41
CA TRP A 5 15.57 0.19 12.77
C TRP A 5 15.44 0.24 14.31
N PRO A 6 14.69 1.21 14.88
CA PRO A 6 14.58 1.35 16.33
C PRO A 6 13.97 0.13 17.01
N HIS A 7 14.25 -0.07 18.29
CA HIS A 7 13.57 -1.12 19.06
C HIS A 7 12.17 -0.66 19.46
N LEU A 8 11.19 -1.55 19.26
CA LEU A 8 9.82 -1.36 19.69
C LEU A 8 9.30 -2.67 20.28
N ASP A 9 9.11 -2.68 21.60
CA ASP A 9 8.44 -3.77 22.32
C ASP A 9 7.06 -3.26 22.71
N TYR A 10 6.00 -3.95 22.28
CA TYR A 10 4.63 -3.58 22.59
C TYR A 10 4.29 -3.73 24.07
N LEU A 11 4.76 -4.79 24.72
CA LEU A 11 4.36 -5.09 26.09
C LEU A 11 4.82 -4.00 27.06
N GLY A 12 6.05 -3.49 26.88
CA GLY A 12 6.62 -2.44 27.73
C GLY A 12 5.93 -1.08 27.64
N TRP A 13 5.16 -0.79 26.58
CA TRP A 13 4.50 0.52 26.41
C TRP A 13 3.00 0.45 26.10
N ARG A 14 2.39 -0.74 26.17
CA ARG A 14 0.97 -0.98 25.81
C ARG A 14 0.00 0.04 26.41
N GLU A 15 0.16 0.37 27.69
CA GLU A 15 -0.74 1.33 28.37
C GLU A 15 -0.58 2.75 27.82
N THR A 16 0.66 3.17 27.50
CA THR A 16 0.94 4.45 26.83
C THR A 16 0.46 4.45 25.38
N CYS A 17 0.61 3.33 24.67
CA CYS A 17 0.08 3.12 23.31
C CYS A 17 -1.46 3.30 23.30
N SER A 18 -2.16 2.65 24.24
CA SER A 18 -3.61 2.76 24.38
C SER A 18 -4.06 4.19 24.73
N ALA A 19 -3.34 4.89 25.60
CA ALA A 19 -3.61 6.30 25.91
C ALA A 19 -3.47 7.18 24.66
N LEU A 20 -2.33 7.05 23.96
CA LEU A 20 -2.04 7.83 22.75
C LEU A 20 -3.05 7.56 21.63
N HIS A 21 -3.48 6.31 21.46
CA HIS A 21 -4.54 5.93 20.53
C HIS A 21 -5.83 6.71 20.80
N LEU A 22 -6.33 6.70 22.04
CA LEU A 22 -7.56 7.42 22.42
C LEU A 22 -7.41 8.94 22.28
N TYR A 23 -6.24 9.49 22.60
CA TYR A 23 -5.95 10.92 22.42
C TYR A 23 -5.98 11.34 20.94
N LEU A 24 -5.42 10.51 20.06
CA LEU A 24 -5.50 10.71 18.61
C LEU A 24 -6.92 10.53 18.08
N GLN A 25 -7.74 9.65 18.66
CA GLN A 25 -9.15 9.55 18.28
C GLN A 25 -9.91 10.84 18.54
N ILE A 26 -9.68 11.51 19.68
CA ILE A 26 -10.32 12.79 20.00
C ILE A 26 -10.00 13.84 18.92
N ALA A 27 -8.71 14.03 18.62
CA ALA A 27 -8.28 14.99 17.60
C ALA A 27 -8.72 14.57 16.18
N GLY A 28 -8.71 13.27 15.90
CA GLY A 28 -9.14 12.67 14.65
C GLY A 28 -10.63 12.82 14.39
N LYS A 29 -11.46 12.72 15.43
CA LYS A 29 -12.92 12.94 15.37
C LYS A 29 -13.28 14.39 15.15
N TYR A 30 -12.53 15.31 15.78
CA TYR A 30 -12.64 16.72 15.44
C TYR A 30 -12.28 16.96 13.96
N ARG A 31 -11.14 16.43 13.49
CA ARG A 31 -10.76 16.52 12.06
C ARG A 31 -11.85 15.95 11.15
N LEU A 32 -12.38 14.78 11.47
CA LEU A 32 -13.45 14.10 10.71
C LEU A 32 -14.73 14.93 10.62
N ALA A 33 -15.18 15.51 11.75
CA ALA A 33 -16.41 16.29 11.81
C ALA A 33 -16.32 17.62 11.04
N HIS A 34 -15.11 18.18 10.94
CA HIS A 34 -14.90 19.52 10.39
C HIS A 34 -14.24 19.55 9.01
N THR A 35 -13.87 18.42 8.42
CA THR A 35 -13.25 18.36 7.09
C THR A 35 -14.20 17.71 6.09
N PRO A 36 -14.46 18.33 4.91
CA PRO A 36 -15.24 17.70 3.85
C PRO A 36 -14.76 16.28 3.57
N TRP A 37 -15.71 15.38 3.36
CA TRP A 37 -15.41 13.98 3.13
C TRP A 37 -14.51 13.81 1.90
N LEU A 38 -13.38 13.13 2.08
CA LEU A 38 -12.49 12.72 1.00
C LEU A 38 -12.61 11.21 0.86
N ASN A 39 -12.46 10.73 -0.37
CA ASN A 39 -12.58 9.31 -0.68
C ASN A 39 -11.78 8.42 0.28
N HIS A 40 -12.42 7.35 0.71
CA HIS A 40 -11.93 6.36 1.66
C HIS A 40 -11.59 6.92 3.05
N SER A 41 -12.39 7.89 3.52
CA SER A 41 -12.20 8.58 4.81
C SER A 41 -10.82 9.27 4.98
N TRP A 42 -10.11 9.54 3.88
CA TRP A 42 -8.75 10.07 3.93
C TRP A 42 -8.66 11.47 4.55
N ASN A 43 -9.78 12.21 4.59
CA ASN A 43 -9.91 13.52 5.22
C ASN A 43 -9.67 13.51 6.72
N ALA A 44 -9.69 12.34 7.39
CA ALA A 44 -9.64 12.22 8.84
C ALA A 44 -8.27 11.78 9.40
N THR A 45 -7.29 11.46 8.57
CA THR A 45 -6.04 10.78 8.97
C THR A 45 -5.03 11.69 9.71
N PHE A 46 -3.81 11.23 10.01
CA PHE A 46 -2.68 12.08 10.42
C PHE A 46 -1.43 11.77 9.59
N TYR A 47 -0.48 12.70 9.52
CA TYR A 47 0.75 12.54 8.73
C TYR A 47 2.00 12.61 9.61
N ILE A 48 3.01 11.80 9.29
CA ILE A 48 4.29 11.80 9.99
C ILE A 48 5.09 13.07 9.62
N THR A 49 5.66 13.72 10.63
CA THR A 49 6.57 14.86 10.49
C THR A 49 7.81 14.63 11.36
N PRO A 50 8.89 15.42 11.18
CA PRO A 50 10.07 15.34 12.06
C PRO A 50 9.80 15.66 13.55
N LEU A 51 8.64 16.23 13.88
CA LEU A 51 8.24 16.52 15.28
C LEU A 51 7.25 15.50 15.84
N GLY A 52 6.46 14.83 14.99
CA GLY A 52 5.41 13.92 15.44
C GLY A 52 4.33 13.73 14.39
N LEU A 53 3.06 13.91 14.78
CA LEU A 53 1.88 13.65 13.94
C LEU A 53 1.09 14.93 13.67
N THR A 54 0.84 15.29 12.41
CA THR A 54 0.06 16.48 12.04
C THR A 54 -1.26 16.16 11.34
N SER A 55 -2.29 16.96 11.61
CA SER A 55 -3.58 16.90 10.94
C SER A 55 -3.60 17.59 9.59
N SER A 56 -2.58 18.35 9.19
CA SER A 56 -2.72 19.40 8.15
C SER A 56 -3.86 20.41 8.49
N PRO A 57 -4.10 21.46 7.68
CA PRO A 57 -5.17 22.41 7.98
C PRO A 57 -6.57 21.77 7.97
N ILE A 58 -7.28 21.91 9.09
CA ILE A 58 -8.69 21.56 9.27
C ILE A 58 -9.53 22.82 8.97
N PRO A 59 -10.53 22.77 8.07
CA PRO A 59 -11.29 23.94 7.65
C PRO A 59 -12.41 24.31 8.65
N ASP A 60 -12.01 24.61 9.88
CA ASP A 60 -12.87 25.12 10.94
C ASP A 60 -12.42 26.50 11.40
N GLY A 61 -13.37 27.43 11.53
CA GLY A 61 -13.09 28.84 11.83
C GLY A 61 -12.02 29.44 10.89
N PRO A 62 -10.90 29.96 11.41
CA PRO A 62 -9.80 30.52 10.61
C PRO A 62 -8.93 29.47 9.89
N GLY A 63 -9.25 28.18 10.01
CA GLY A 63 -8.37 27.07 9.68
C GLY A 63 -7.47 26.72 10.87
N ILE A 64 -7.39 25.45 11.24
CA ILE A 64 -6.63 24.99 12.40
C ILE A 64 -5.77 23.78 12.02
N GLU A 65 -4.48 23.84 12.30
CA GLU A 65 -3.59 22.66 12.27
C GLU A 65 -3.39 22.16 13.70
N ILE A 66 -3.46 20.84 13.88
CA ILE A 66 -3.14 20.14 15.13
C ILE A 66 -1.88 19.30 14.91
N LEU A 67 -0.88 19.52 15.76
CA LEU A 67 0.36 18.77 15.83
C LEU A 67 0.43 18.09 17.21
N PHE A 68 0.54 16.75 17.20
CA PHE A 68 1.07 16.03 18.35
C PHE A 68 2.59 16.06 18.23
N ASP A 69 3.22 16.97 18.96
CA ASP A 69 4.68 17.04 19.07
C ASP A 69 5.13 15.94 20.02
N LEU A 70 5.66 14.86 19.44
CA LEU A 70 6.07 13.66 20.17
C LEU A 70 7.51 13.79 20.72
N ARG A 71 8.21 14.88 20.40
CA ARG A 71 9.56 15.18 20.93
C ARG A 71 9.48 16.04 22.17
N GLU A 72 8.71 17.12 22.11
CA GLU A 72 8.46 17.99 23.27
C GLU A 72 7.32 17.45 24.15
N HIS A 73 6.59 16.45 23.66
CA HIS A 73 5.42 15.85 24.31
C HIS A 73 4.36 16.91 24.63
N MET A 74 3.82 17.49 23.57
CA MET A 74 2.74 18.48 23.63
C MET A 74 1.75 18.28 22.49
N VAL A 75 0.52 18.71 22.70
CA VAL A 75 -0.42 18.97 21.61
C VAL A 75 -0.39 20.45 21.32
N VAL A 76 -0.04 20.81 20.08
CA VAL A 76 0.09 22.18 19.61
C VAL A 76 -0.96 22.41 18.54
N GLY A 77 -1.73 23.48 18.67
CA GLY A 77 -2.64 23.94 17.64
C GLY A 77 -2.19 25.28 17.07
N THR A 78 -2.25 25.42 15.74
CA THR A 78 -1.93 26.65 15.02
C THR A 78 -3.13 27.09 14.20
N SER A 79 -3.60 28.31 14.45
CA SER A 79 -4.67 28.96 13.70
C SER A 79 -4.13 29.60 12.42
N GLY A 80 -4.93 29.62 11.35
CA GLY A 80 -4.62 30.31 10.09
C GLY A 80 -4.44 31.82 10.24
N LYS A 81 -4.80 32.40 11.39
CA LYS A 81 -4.51 33.79 11.78
C LYS A 81 -3.18 33.95 12.54
N GLY A 82 -2.37 32.91 12.63
CA GLY A 82 -1.06 32.89 13.28
C GLY A 82 -1.08 32.69 14.81
N ARG A 83 -2.26 32.60 15.43
CA ARG A 83 -2.38 32.26 16.86
C ARG A 83 -1.92 30.82 17.09
N LYS A 84 -1.16 30.60 18.16
CA LYS A 84 -0.74 29.28 18.63
C LYS A 84 -1.18 29.07 20.05
N ALA A 85 -1.58 27.85 20.37
CA ALA A 85 -1.89 27.39 21.70
C ALA A 85 -1.45 25.93 21.86
N SER A 86 -1.25 25.48 23.08
CA SER A 86 -0.73 24.14 23.34
C SER A 86 -1.00 23.68 24.77
N PHE A 87 -0.98 22.37 24.98
CA PHE A 87 -0.97 21.76 26.31
C PHE A 87 -0.06 20.52 26.33
N ALA A 88 0.38 20.12 27.53
CA ALA A 88 1.30 19.00 27.68
C ALA A 88 0.65 17.66 27.34
N LEU A 89 1.41 16.79 26.67
CA LEU A 89 1.10 15.38 26.47
C LEU A 89 1.86 14.59 27.55
N GLY A 90 1.14 13.87 28.40
CA GLY A 90 1.69 13.23 29.59
C GLY A 90 0.67 12.35 30.29
N PRO A 91 0.99 11.85 31.51
CA PRO A 91 0.05 11.04 32.29
C PRO A 91 -1.24 11.82 32.54
N SER A 92 -2.37 11.24 32.14
CA SER A 92 -3.68 11.91 32.19
C SER A 92 -4.80 10.88 32.06
N THR A 93 -6.02 11.29 32.41
CA THR A 93 -7.23 10.59 31.99
C THR A 93 -7.62 11.03 30.57
N VAL A 94 -8.48 10.24 29.92
CA VAL A 94 -9.01 10.57 28.59
C VAL A 94 -9.98 11.76 28.68
N ALA A 95 -10.81 11.81 29.72
CA ALA A 95 -11.71 12.94 29.97
C ALA A 95 -10.96 14.27 30.16
N ALA A 96 -9.83 14.26 30.88
CA ALA A 96 -9.01 15.47 31.06
C ALA A 96 -8.30 15.88 29.76
N PHE A 97 -7.80 14.93 28.97
CA PHE A 97 -7.26 15.23 27.65
C PHE A 97 -8.32 15.83 26.73
N HIS A 98 -9.53 15.25 26.70
CA HIS A 98 -10.68 15.75 25.94
C HIS A 98 -10.99 17.21 26.31
N ALA A 99 -11.11 17.52 27.60
CA ALA A 99 -11.39 18.88 28.07
C ALA A 99 -10.28 19.88 27.65
N ASN A 100 -9.01 19.49 27.76
CA ASN A 100 -7.88 20.32 27.30
C ASN A 100 -7.92 20.54 25.79
N PHE A 101 -8.27 19.52 25.01
CA PHE A 101 -8.39 19.61 23.56
C PHE A 101 -9.54 20.52 23.14
N VAL A 102 -10.72 20.39 23.76
CA VAL A 102 -11.87 21.29 23.53
C VAL A 102 -11.48 22.75 23.76
N ARG A 103 -10.82 23.04 24.89
CA ARG A 103 -10.31 24.39 25.19
C ARG A 103 -9.31 24.87 24.14
N LEU A 104 -8.36 24.01 23.75
CA LEU A 104 -7.37 24.33 22.71
C LEU A 104 -8.05 24.80 21.41
N ILE A 105 -9.05 24.06 20.93
CA ILE A 105 -9.79 24.41 19.71
C ILE A 105 -10.54 25.73 19.87
N SER A 106 -11.24 25.94 20.99
CA SER A 106 -11.94 27.20 21.26
C SER A 106 -10.99 28.40 21.29
N ASP A 107 -9.81 28.27 21.93
CA ASP A 107 -8.82 29.33 22.02
C ASP A 107 -8.25 29.72 20.64
N LEU A 108 -8.20 28.77 19.71
CA LEU A 108 -7.76 28.97 18.32
C LEU A 108 -8.85 29.54 17.41
N GLY A 109 -10.08 29.66 17.92
CA GLY A 109 -11.24 30.19 17.20
C GLY A 109 -11.98 29.13 16.37
N GLY A 110 -11.82 27.85 16.70
CA GLY A 110 -12.60 26.76 16.15
C GLY A 110 -13.84 26.42 16.97
N THR A 111 -14.62 25.48 16.46
CA THR A 111 -15.86 24.96 17.05
C THR A 111 -15.62 23.50 17.47
N PRO A 112 -15.37 23.18 18.75
CA PRO A 112 -15.02 21.84 19.19
C PRO A 112 -16.23 20.89 19.27
N THR A 113 -16.87 20.60 18.14
CA THR A 113 -18.06 19.75 18.06
C THR A 113 -17.77 18.46 17.30
N PHE A 114 -17.73 17.33 18.00
CA PHE A 114 -17.48 16.03 17.41
C PHE A 114 -18.09 14.91 18.29
N ASN A 115 -18.17 13.70 17.73
CA ASN A 115 -18.74 12.55 18.44
C ASN A 115 -17.84 12.13 19.62
N ASP A 116 -18.43 11.91 20.79
CA ASP A 116 -17.69 11.62 22.04
C ASP A 116 -17.29 10.14 22.22
N ASN A 117 -17.78 9.22 21.39
CA ASN A 117 -17.53 7.80 21.56
C ASN A 117 -16.31 7.34 20.75
N PRO A 118 -15.37 6.57 21.32
CA PRO A 118 -14.31 5.91 20.55
C PRO A 118 -14.84 4.95 19.46
N ASN A 119 -14.11 4.85 18.34
CA ASN A 119 -14.35 3.88 17.27
C ASN A 119 -13.31 2.75 17.32
N GLU A 120 -13.65 1.58 16.79
CA GLU A 120 -12.71 0.46 16.58
C GLU A 120 -12.02 -0.06 17.86
N VAL A 121 -12.66 0.20 19.00
CA VAL A 121 -12.26 -0.30 20.33
C VAL A 121 -13.39 -1.16 20.89
N PRO A 122 -13.10 -2.32 21.50
CA PRO A 122 -14.12 -3.14 22.15
C PRO A 122 -14.67 -2.41 23.38
N ASN A 123 -16.00 -2.40 23.54
CA ASN A 123 -16.71 -1.80 24.67
C ASN A 123 -16.27 -0.34 24.94
N PRO A 124 -16.53 0.59 24.00
CA PRO A 124 -16.06 1.96 24.11
C PRO A 124 -16.70 2.69 25.30
N ILE A 125 -15.87 3.41 26.07
CA ILE A 125 -16.32 4.37 27.08
C ILE A 125 -16.27 5.75 26.42
N PRO A 126 -17.32 6.59 26.53
CA PRO A 126 -17.29 7.96 26.02
C PRO A 126 -16.07 8.73 26.56
N PHE A 127 -15.42 9.56 25.72
CA PHE A 127 -14.18 10.22 26.13
C PHE A 127 -14.38 11.11 27.35
N THR A 128 -15.52 11.80 27.46
CA THR A 128 -15.86 12.64 28.62
C THR A 128 -16.08 11.87 29.92
N GLU A 129 -16.36 10.57 29.85
CA GLU A 129 -16.62 9.69 31.00
C GLU A 129 -15.42 8.82 31.41
N ASP A 130 -14.40 8.72 30.55
CA ASP A 130 -13.22 7.90 30.82
C ASP A 130 -12.20 8.61 31.72
N HIS A 131 -12.47 8.49 33.03
CA HIS A 131 -11.66 9.03 34.12
C HIS A 131 -10.53 8.09 34.60
N ARG A 132 -10.19 7.03 33.85
CA ARG A 132 -9.11 6.12 34.25
C ARG A 132 -7.75 6.79 34.04
N ASP A 133 -6.91 6.76 35.08
CA ASP A 133 -5.52 7.21 35.00
C ASP A 133 -4.74 6.32 34.04
N ARG A 134 -3.96 6.95 33.15
CA ARG A 134 -3.11 6.25 32.19
C ARG A 134 -1.67 6.73 32.28
N PRO A 135 -0.70 5.80 32.33
CA PRO A 135 0.71 6.17 32.32
C PRO A 135 1.12 6.67 30.94
N TYR A 136 2.17 7.49 30.91
CA TYR A 136 2.74 8.01 29.68
C TYR A 136 4.27 7.93 29.72
N ASP A 137 4.83 6.98 28.98
CA ASP A 137 6.27 6.84 28.78
C ASP A 137 6.73 7.71 27.59
N ARG A 138 7.43 8.80 27.90
CA ARG A 138 8.01 9.73 26.92
C ARG A 138 8.99 9.03 25.97
N GLU A 139 9.86 8.19 26.51
CA GLU A 139 10.88 7.49 25.72
C GLU A 139 10.25 6.47 24.78
N ALA A 140 9.20 5.77 25.22
CA ALA A 140 8.45 4.86 24.35
C ALA A 140 7.77 5.59 23.18
N VAL A 141 7.18 6.75 23.44
CA VAL A 141 6.54 7.56 22.40
C VAL A 141 7.57 8.07 21.39
N GLN A 142 8.77 8.47 21.84
CA GLN A 142 9.85 8.85 20.94
C GLN A 142 10.36 7.66 20.11
N ARG A 143 10.47 6.46 20.70
CA ARG A 143 10.78 5.23 19.95
C ARG A 143 9.73 4.95 18.88
N PHE A 144 8.44 5.02 19.23
CA PHE A 144 7.33 4.88 18.29
C PHE A 144 7.40 5.91 17.14
N HIS A 145 7.72 7.17 17.45
CA HIS A 145 7.90 8.21 16.43
C HIS A 145 9.06 7.90 15.47
N HIS A 146 10.21 7.48 16.00
CA HIS A 146 11.35 7.07 15.17
C HIS A 146 11.02 5.85 14.29
N VAL A 147 10.28 4.87 14.82
CA VAL A 147 9.78 3.74 14.02
C VAL A 147 8.86 4.23 12.91
N SER A 148 7.90 5.10 13.24
CA SER A 148 6.96 5.67 12.28
C SER A 148 7.65 6.42 11.14
N MET A 149 8.74 7.16 11.43
CA MET A 149 9.56 7.80 10.39
C MET A 149 10.29 6.78 9.49
N ALA A 150 10.77 5.66 10.06
CA ALA A 150 11.40 4.61 9.27
C ALA A 150 10.39 3.90 8.34
N VAL A 151 9.20 3.59 8.87
CA VAL A 151 8.08 3.01 8.12
C VAL A 151 7.61 3.96 7.02
N ASP A 152 7.34 5.23 7.35
CA ASP A 152 6.89 6.24 6.38
C ASP A 152 7.83 6.36 5.18
N ARG A 153 9.15 6.38 5.43
CA ARG A 153 10.16 6.44 4.38
C ARG A 153 10.09 5.23 3.44
N VAL A 154 9.95 4.01 3.97
CA VAL A 154 9.87 2.79 3.16
C VAL A 154 8.53 2.71 2.41
N PHE A 155 7.42 3.07 3.06
CA PHE A 155 6.11 3.11 2.43
C PHE A 155 6.07 4.15 1.30
N ASN A 156 6.65 5.33 1.50
CA ASN A 156 6.77 6.33 0.44
C ASN A 156 7.67 5.85 -0.72
N ARG A 157 8.77 5.12 -0.42
CA ARG A 157 9.57 4.45 -1.46
C ARG A 157 8.75 3.42 -2.24
N PHE A 158 7.94 2.60 -1.56
CA PHE A 158 7.02 1.63 -2.18
C PHE A 158 6.00 2.33 -3.09
N ARG A 159 5.41 3.47 -2.68
CA ARG A 159 4.46 4.23 -3.51
C ARG A 159 5.01 4.65 -4.87
N THR A 160 6.32 4.87 -4.98
CA THR A 160 6.93 5.40 -6.21
C THR A 160 6.87 4.46 -7.42
N SER A 161 6.63 3.15 -7.23
CA SER A 161 6.49 2.18 -8.32
C SER A 161 5.04 2.00 -8.81
N PHE A 162 4.14 2.92 -8.45
CA PHE A 162 2.72 2.88 -8.81
C PHE A 162 2.27 4.22 -9.40
N ILE A 163 1.55 4.19 -10.53
CA ILE A 163 0.99 5.37 -11.21
C ILE A 163 -0.51 5.51 -10.98
N GLY A 164 -1.20 4.40 -10.72
CA GLY A 164 -2.62 4.43 -10.39
C GLY A 164 -2.94 5.20 -9.11
N LYS A 165 -4.23 5.32 -8.79
CA LYS A 165 -4.66 5.92 -7.52
C LYS A 165 -4.03 5.17 -6.35
N SER A 166 -3.38 5.90 -5.44
CA SER A 166 -2.83 5.36 -4.20
C SER A 166 -3.02 6.38 -3.07
N SER A 167 -3.29 5.89 -1.85
CA SER A 167 -3.38 6.76 -0.68
C SER A 167 -2.03 7.44 -0.42
N PRO A 168 -2.02 8.58 0.31
CA PRO A 168 -0.85 8.98 1.07
C PRO A 168 -0.39 7.87 2.03
N VAL A 169 0.85 7.97 2.52
CA VAL A 169 1.19 7.28 3.77
C VAL A 169 0.63 8.11 4.91
N HIS A 170 -0.25 7.52 5.69
CA HIS A 170 -1.00 8.24 6.71
C HIS A 170 -1.45 7.33 7.84
N LEU A 171 -1.70 7.93 9.00
CA LEU A 171 -2.12 7.25 10.20
C LEU A 171 -3.64 7.31 10.34
N PHE A 172 -4.29 6.15 10.41
CA PHE A 172 -5.68 6.03 10.81
C PHE A 172 -5.75 5.94 12.33
N TRP A 173 -6.40 6.93 12.96
CA TRP A 173 -6.54 6.96 14.41
C TRP A 173 -7.58 5.95 14.94
N GLY A 174 -8.48 5.44 14.09
CA GLY A 174 -9.46 4.41 14.46
C GLY A 174 -8.76 3.11 14.86
N SER A 175 -8.00 2.55 13.93
CA SER A 175 -7.22 1.31 14.08
C SER A 175 -5.79 1.50 14.62
N PHE A 176 -5.32 2.75 14.72
CA PHE A 176 -3.98 3.14 15.19
C PHE A 176 -2.82 2.53 14.40
N ASP A 177 -2.94 2.58 13.08
CA ASP A 177 -1.95 2.10 12.12
C ASP A 177 -1.50 3.19 11.15
N LEU A 178 -0.29 3.02 10.63
CA LEU A 178 0.12 3.66 9.39
C LEU A 178 -0.26 2.75 8.21
N ALA A 179 -0.92 3.29 7.20
CA ALA A 179 -1.32 2.54 6.02
C ALA A 179 -0.88 3.20 4.71
N VAL A 180 -0.75 2.35 3.69
CA VAL A 180 -0.64 2.73 2.29
C VAL A 180 -1.45 1.77 1.44
N THR A 181 -2.31 2.31 0.58
CA THR A 181 -3.24 1.53 -0.22
C THR A 181 -3.08 1.84 -1.71
N ARG A 182 -3.07 0.81 -2.54
CA ARG A 182 -3.11 0.87 -4.01
C ARG A 182 -4.46 0.40 -4.51
N PHE A 183 -4.91 0.99 -5.61
CA PHE A 183 -6.25 0.76 -6.17
C PHE A 183 -6.15 0.24 -7.60
N SER A 184 -6.96 -0.76 -7.94
CA SER A 184 -7.00 -1.30 -9.32
C SER A 184 -7.68 -0.35 -10.31
N GLY A 185 -8.47 0.59 -9.80
CA GLY A 185 -9.37 1.44 -10.59
C GLY A 185 -10.77 0.86 -10.77
N ARG A 186 -10.99 -0.43 -10.44
CA ARG A 186 -12.30 -1.09 -10.51
C ARG A 186 -13.10 -0.93 -9.21
N ARG A 187 -14.42 -1.12 -9.30
CA ARG A 187 -15.34 -1.17 -8.17
C ARG A 187 -15.22 -2.51 -7.46
N ALA A 188 -15.33 -2.51 -6.14
CA ALA A 188 -15.45 -3.73 -5.35
C ALA A 188 -16.92 -4.05 -5.04
N PRO A 189 -17.23 -5.29 -4.61
CA PRO A 189 -18.49 -5.60 -3.93
C PRO A 189 -18.69 -4.70 -2.70
N LEU A 190 -19.94 -4.60 -2.22
CA LEU A 190 -20.25 -3.84 -1.01
C LEU A 190 -19.61 -4.50 0.22
N HIS A 191 -18.91 -3.71 1.03
CA HIS A 191 -18.33 -4.20 2.28
C HIS A 191 -19.42 -4.68 3.26
N PRO A 192 -19.26 -5.85 3.90
CA PRO A 192 -20.28 -6.39 4.82
C PRO A 192 -20.49 -5.53 6.07
N GLY A 193 -19.55 -4.65 6.39
CA GLY A 193 -19.56 -3.84 7.61
C GLY A 193 -19.19 -4.67 8.83
N GLY A 194 -19.69 -4.28 10.01
CA GLY A 194 -19.50 -5.04 11.25
C GLY A 194 -18.17 -4.80 11.95
N ILE A 195 -17.44 -3.75 11.57
CA ILE A 195 -16.25 -3.30 12.30
C ILE A 195 -16.72 -2.71 13.66
N PRO A 196 -16.13 -3.14 14.80
CA PRO A 196 -16.59 -2.71 16.12
C PRO A 196 -16.65 -1.18 16.26
N SER A 197 -17.81 -0.67 16.68
CA SER A 197 -18.01 0.77 16.96
C SER A 197 -17.68 1.69 15.77
N LEU A 198 -17.71 1.17 14.54
CA LEU A 198 -17.54 1.93 13.30
C LEU A 198 -18.84 1.86 12.48
N PRO A 199 -19.43 2.99 12.06
CA PRO A 199 -20.59 2.97 11.17
C PRO A 199 -20.33 2.20 9.87
N ASN A 200 -21.29 1.39 9.42
CA ASN A 200 -21.13 0.53 8.26
C ASN A 200 -20.89 1.30 6.96
N ASP A 201 -21.51 2.47 6.81
CA ASP A 201 -21.34 3.35 5.65
C ASP A 201 -19.89 3.84 5.49
N VAL A 202 -19.19 4.09 6.60
CA VAL A 202 -17.76 4.43 6.61
C VAL A 202 -16.93 3.27 6.04
N ALA A 203 -17.16 2.04 6.50
CA ALA A 203 -16.46 0.86 5.98
C ALA A 203 -16.81 0.58 4.51
N GLN A 204 -18.08 0.76 4.13
CA GLN A 204 -18.55 0.56 2.76
C GLN A 204 -17.97 1.59 1.78
N GLU A 205 -17.80 2.84 2.20
CA GLU A 205 -17.13 3.87 1.40
C GLU A 205 -15.61 3.63 1.34
N ALA A 206 -14.99 3.28 2.47
CA ALA A 206 -13.56 2.94 2.53
C ALA A 206 -13.16 1.82 1.56
N TYR A 207 -14.06 0.86 1.33
CA TYR A 207 -13.80 -0.33 0.53
C TYR A 207 -14.69 -0.43 -0.74
N ASP A 208 -15.15 0.70 -1.31
CA ASP A 208 -15.98 0.70 -2.54
C ASP A 208 -15.19 0.37 -3.83
N ARG A 209 -13.86 0.26 -3.73
CA ARG A 209 -12.93 -0.10 -4.81
C ARG A 209 -12.11 -1.33 -4.47
N GLU A 210 -11.63 -2.00 -5.51
CA GLU A 210 -10.64 -3.05 -5.32
C GLU A 210 -9.32 -2.45 -4.85
N VAL A 211 -8.82 -2.97 -3.73
CA VAL A 211 -7.62 -2.47 -3.06
C VAL A 211 -6.63 -3.57 -2.71
N SER A 212 -5.37 -3.17 -2.64
CA SER A 212 -4.29 -3.86 -1.97
C SER A 212 -3.73 -2.86 -0.98
N SER A 213 -3.89 -3.17 0.31
CA SER A 213 -3.51 -2.31 1.41
C SER A 213 -2.40 -2.98 2.20
N ALA A 214 -1.43 -2.19 2.66
CA ALA A 214 -0.43 -2.63 3.60
C ALA A 214 -0.24 -1.57 4.67
N GLY A 215 0.07 -2.00 5.88
CA GLY A 215 0.23 -1.08 7.00
C GLY A 215 1.15 -1.59 8.09
N PHE A 216 1.20 -0.81 9.17
CA PHE A 216 2.03 -1.07 10.35
C PHE A 216 1.23 -0.76 11.61
N TRP A 217 1.12 -1.75 12.50
CA TRP A 217 0.67 -1.57 13.86
C TRP A 217 1.88 -1.49 14.80
N PRO A 218 1.92 -0.54 15.74
CA PRO A 218 2.96 -0.51 16.75
C PRO A 218 2.65 -1.50 17.92
N GLY A 219 1.67 -2.38 17.69
CA GLY A 219 1.09 -3.36 18.59
C GLY A 219 -0.37 -3.03 18.94
N GLY A 220 -1.15 -4.03 19.32
CA GLY A 220 -2.61 -3.94 19.31
C GLY A 220 -3.18 -4.31 17.94
N GLY A 221 -4.50 -4.28 17.77
CA GLY A 221 -5.13 -4.66 16.49
C GLY A 221 -5.27 -6.18 16.29
N GLY A 222 -5.38 -6.95 17.37
CA GLY A 222 -5.57 -8.40 17.33
C GLY A 222 -4.29 -9.23 17.46
N ILE A 223 -3.13 -8.57 17.58
CA ILE A 223 -1.84 -9.19 17.91
C ILE A 223 -1.10 -8.40 19.01
N ASP A 224 -0.36 -9.11 19.86
CA ASP A 224 0.34 -8.55 21.03
C ASP A 224 1.81 -8.16 20.75
N TYR A 225 2.13 -7.83 19.49
CA TYR A 225 3.46 -7.38 19.08
C TYR A 225 3.35 -6.43 17.88
N PRO A 226 4.35 -5.54 17.65
CA PRO A 226 4.35 -4.68 16.48
C PRO A 226 4.54 -5.50 15.20
N ALA A 227 3.78 -5.19 14.16
CA ALA A 227 3.88 -5.92 12.90
C ALA A 227 3.46 -5.07 11.71
N PHE A 228 3.94 -5.49 10.54
CA PHE A 228 3.40 -5.07 9.27
C PHE A 228 2.30 -6.03 8.84
N TYR A 229 1.32 -5.50 8.13
CA TYR A 229 0.23 -6.30 7.59
C TYR A 229 -0.02 -5.96 6.13
N ALA A 230 -0.68 -6.88 5.43
CA ALA A 230 -1.17 -6.64 4.07
C ALA A 230 -2.40 -7.48 3.76
N TYR A 231 -3.37 -6.85 3.12
CA TYR A 231 -4.60 -7.50 2.67
C TYR A 231 -5.07 -6.95 1.32
N ALA A 232 -6.04 -7.64 0.73
CA ALA A 232 -6.74 -7.21 -0.46
C ALA A 232 -8.24 -7.28 -0.25
N TYR A 233 -8.97 -6.29 -0.77
CA TYR A 233 -10.43 -6.29 -0.78
C TYR A 233 -10.95 -6.04 -2.20
N PRO A 234 -11.88 -6.86 -2.71
CA PRO A 234 -12.22 -8.18 -2.17
C PRO A 234 -10.98 -9.09 -2.22
N THR A 235 -10.89 -10.04 -1.29
CA THR A 235 -9.75 -10.98 -1.26
C THR A 235 -9.79 -11.88 -2.50
N PRO A 236 -8.76 -11.84 -3.37
CA PRO A 236 -8.73 -12.68 -4.56
C PRO A 236 -8.64 -14.17 -4.21
N ASN A 237 -9.21 -15.02 -5.08
CA ASN A 237 -9.07 -16.46 -4.94
C ASN A 237 -7.58 -16.86 -4.96
N GLY A 238 -7.17 -17.69 -4.00
CA GLY A 238 -5.78 -18.12 -3.85
C GLY A 238 -4.87 -17.15 -3.09
N PHE A 239 -5.35 -15.95 -2.70
CA PHE A 239 -4.51 -14.95 -2.04
C PHE A 239 -3.93 -15.44 -0.72
N ARG A 240 -4.74 -16.10 0.11
CA ARG A 240 -4.31 -16.77 1.35
C ARG A 240 -3.13 -17.73 1.17
N GLY A 241 -3.05 -18.40 0.02
CA GLY A 241 -2.00 -19.39 -0.28
C GLY A 241 -0.83 -18.84 -1.09
N ALA A 242 -0.80 -17.52 -1.35
CA ALA A 242 0.24 -16.92 -2.16
C ALA A 242 1.60 -16.97 -1.45
N SER A 243 2.67 -17.16 -2.23
CA SER A 243 4.04 -17.10 -1.72
C SER A 243 4.46 -15.65 -1.48
N VAL A 244 4.53 -15.26 -0.21
CA VAL A 244 4.94 -13.93 0.23
C VAL A 244 6.37 -13.98 0.77
N ARG A 245 7.09 -12.85 0.68
CA ARG A 245 8.45 -12.66 1.20
C ARG A 245 8.44 -11.58 2.29
N PRO A 246 9.44 -11.52 3.17
CA PRO A 246 10.46 -12.54 3.41
C PRO A 246 9.83 -13.83 3.99
N GLU A 247 10.62 -14.89 4.18
CA GLU A 247 10.12 -16.17 4.72
C GLU A 247 9.44 -16.03 6.10
N ALA A 248 9.80 -15.00 6.87
CA ALA A 248 9.17 -14.69 8.15
C ALA A 248 7.73 -14.15 8.03
N ALA A 249 7.28 -13.77 6.83
CA ALA A 249 5.90 -13.36 6.60
C ALA A 249 4.96 -14.57 6.51
N PHE A 250 3.77 -14.47 7.09
CA PHE A 250 2.81 -15.58 7.16
C PHE A 250 1.37 -15.07 7.06
N TRP A 251 0.42 -15.96 6.77
CA TRP A 251 -1.01 -15.64 6.78
C TRP A 251 -1.60 -15.82 8.17
N HIS A 252 -2.32 -14.80 8.68
CA HIS A 252 -2.99 -14.84 9.97
C HIS A 252 -4.50 -15.06 9.81
N GLU A 253 -5.00 -16.25 10.15
CA GLU A 253 -6.41 -16.64 9.93
C GLU A 253 -7.42 -15.71 10.62
N GLY A 254 -7.15 -15.32 11.86
CA GLY A 254 -8.09 -14.50 12.64
C GLY A 254 -8.24 -13.06 12.12
N LEU A 255 -7.23 -12.57 11.39
CA LEU A 255 -7.25 -11.24 10.78
C LEU A 255 -7.60 -11.32 9.30
N SER A 256 -7.39 -12.48 8.65
CA SER A 256 -7.48 -12.65 7.21
C SER A 256 -6.53 -11.75 6.43
N GLU A 257 -5.29 -11.64 6.93
CA GLU A 257 -4.24 -10.78 6.36
C GLU A 257 -2.89 -11.49 6.41
N PHE A 258 -1.95 -11.07 5.54
CA PHE A 258 -0.55 -11.40 5.70
C PHE A 258 0.07 -10.54 6.79
N ILE A 259 0.87 -11.14 7.66
CA ILE A 259 1.57 -10.50 8.76
C ILE A 259 3.07 -10.71 8.58
N LEU A 260 3.85 -9.65 8.79
CA LEU A 260 5.30 -9.69 8.94
C LEU A 260 5.66 -9.07 10.30
N PRO A 261 6.17 -9.86 11.27
CA PRO A 261 6.59 -9.34 12.56
C PRO A 261 7.63 -8.23 12.40
N TYR A 262 7.48 -7.15 13.19
CA TYR A 262 8.42 -6.02 13.15
C TYR A 262 9.86 -6.45 13.45
N GLU A 263 10.04 -7.36 14.41
CA GLU A 263 11.34 -7.91 14.79
C GLU A 263 12.07 -8.59 13.61
N ALA A 264 11.33 -9.25 12.70
CA ALA A 264 11.90 -9.87 11.52
C ALA A 264 12.48 -8.84 10.55
N VAL A 265 11.85 -7.66 10.43
CA VAL A 265 12.38 -6.53 9.67
C VAL A 265 13.58 -5.93 10.41
N GLN A 266 13.45 -5.71 11.72
CA GLN A 266 14.49 -5.09 12.54
C GLN A 266 15.80 -5.88 12.55
N SER A 267 15.71 -7.21 12.59
CA SER A 267 16.85 -8.14 12.64
C SER A 267 17.41 -8.52 11.26
N ALA A 268 16.77 -8.09 10.17
CA ALA A 268 17.24 -8.37 8.82
C ALA A 268 18.57 -7.67 8.52
N VAL A 269 19.37 -8.26 7.63
CA VAL A 269 20.63 -7.68 7.13
C VAL A 269 20.38 -6.31 6.49
N ASP A 270 19.31 -6.22 5.70
CA ASP A 270 18.78 -4.97 5.17
C ASP A 270 17.28 -4.90 5.47
N ALA A 271 16.95 -4.17 6.54
CA ALA A 271 15.59 -4.01 7.02
C ALA A 271 14.68 -3.29 6.02
N ASP A 272 15.19 -2.32 5.26
CA ASP A 272 14.39 -1.62 4.27
C ASP A 272 14.02 -2.56 3.12
N GLU A 273 14.96 -3.36 2.64
CA GLU A 273 14.70 -4.34 1.58
C GLU A 273 13.83 -5.50 2.06
N ALA A 274 13.94 -5.91 3.33
CA ALA A 274 13.04 -6.91 3.92
C ALA A 274 11.58 -6.42 3.90
N LEU A 275 11.34 -5.18 4.32
CA LEU A 275 10.00 -4.58 4.28
C LEU A 275 9.52 -4.35 2.83
N ILE A 276 10.38 -3.85 1.94
CA ILE A 276 10.03 -3.72 0.51
C ILE A 276 9.64 -5.08 -0.10
N ALA A 277 10.35 -6.16 0.23
CA ALA A 277 10.03 -7.49 -0.27
C ALA A 277 8.63 -7.94 0.16
N PHE A 278 8.21 -7.61 1.38
CA PHE A 278 6.85 -7.85 1.87
C PHE A 278 5.80 -7.02 1.16
N LEU A 279 6.01 -5.72 1.07
CA LEU A 279 5.07 -4.81 0.40
C LEU A 279 4.90 -5.18 -1.09
N VAL A 280 5.99 -5.52 -1.77
CA VAL A 280 5.96 -5.92 -3.18
C VAL A 280 5.29 -7.28 -3.35
N SER A 281 5.75 -8.32 -2.65
CA SER A 281 5.22 -9.68 -2.87
C SER A 281 3.74 -9.83 -2.51
N THR A 282 3.26 -9.13 -1.48
CA THR A 282 1.82 -9.11 -1.12
C THR A 282 0.99 -8.35 -2.14
N TYR A 283 1.48 -7.21 -2.64
CA TYR A 283 0.83 -6.47 -3.72
C TYR A 283 0.80 -7.26 -5.03
N GLU A 284 1.91 -7.89 -5.43
CA GLU A 284 1.97 -8.71 -6.65
C GLU A 284 0.98 -9.87 -6.57
N ALA A 285 0.92 -10.56 -5.43
CA ALA A 285 -0.07 -11.60 -5.20
C ALA A 285 -1.51 -11.07 -5.35
N ALA A 286 -1.82 -9.91 -4.77
CA ALA A 286 -3.15 -9.31 -4.87
C ALA A 286 -3.49 -8.89 -6.31
N ALA A 287 -2.56 -8.24 -7.00
CA ALA A 287 -2.74 -7.73 -8.35
C ALA A 287 -2.82 -8.86 -9.39
N ASP A 288 -1.98 -9.89 -9.29
CA ASP A 288 -1.97 -11.01 -10.24
C ASP A 288 -3.22 -11.89 -10.08
N LEU A 289 -3.56 -12.26 -8.85
CA LEU A 289 -4.74 -13.08 -8.57
C LEU A 289 -6.04 -12.30 -8.76
N GLY A 290 -6.02 -11.00 -8.50
CA GLY A 290 -7.13 -10.09 -8.79
C GLY A 290 -7.25 -9.70 -10.26
N GLY A 291 -6.30 -10.10 -11.13
CA GLY A 291 -6.32 -9.75 -12.54
C GLY A 291 -6.28 -8.23 -12.81
N TRP A 292 -5.49 -7.49 -12.04
CA TRP A 292 -5.33 -6.04 -12.20
C TRP A 292 -4.52 -5.75 -13.47
N ASP A 293 -4.79 -4.62 -14.12
CA ASP A 293 -3.98 -4.16 -15.26
C ASP A 293 -2.67 -3.53 -14.76
N ARG A 294 -1.73 -4.39 -14.35
CA ARG A 294 -0.44 -3.99 -13.80
C ARG A 294 0.35 -3.10 -14.76
N TYR A 295 0.14 -3.21 -16.07
CA TYR A 295 0.80 -2.37 -17.05
C TYR A 295 0.42 -0.90 -16.91
N LEU A 296 -0.87 -0.61 -16.74
CA LEU A 296 -1.35 0.77 -16.58
C LEU A 296 -1.14 1.30 -15.15
N LEU A 297 -0.89 0.42 -14.19
CA LEU A 297 -0.84 0.75 -12.78
C LEU A 297 0.59 0.87 -12.24
N GLU A 298 1.56 0.18 -12.82
CA GLU A 298 2.94 0.10 -12.32
C GLU A 298 3.91 0.98 -13.10
N CYS A 299 5.04 1.28 -12.47
CA CYS A 299 6.17 1.89 -13.14
C CYS A 299 7.48 1.55 -12.44
N VAL A 300 8.60 1.93 -13.07
CA VAL A 300 9.92 1.80 -12.46
C VAL A 300 9.97 2.61 -11.16
N GLN A 301 10.49 1.99 -10.10
CA GLN A 301 10.67 2.64 -8.81
C GLN A 301 11.42 3.97 -8.94
N GLY A 302 10.89 5.01 -8.31
CA GLY A 302 11.44 6.35 -8.37
C GLY A 302 12.83 6.45 -7.73
N ARG A 303 13.68 7.30 -8.31
CA ARG A 303 15.02 7.61 -7.79
C ARG A 303 15.21 9.11 -7.60
N PRO A 304 15.86 9.55 -6.51
CA PRO A 304 16.14 10.97 -6.29
C PRO A 304 16.86 11.60 -7.49
N ARG A 305 16.42 12.80 -7.88
CA ARG A 305 16.96 13.59 -9.00
C ARG A 305 16.79 12.97 -10.39
N GLN A 306 15.93 11.95 -10.55
CA GLN A 306 15.63 11.33 -11.84
C GLN A 306 14.14 11.50 -12.14
N VAL A 307 13.83 12.32 -13.13
CA VAL A 307 12.47 12.45 -13.65
C VAL A 307 12.14 11.19 -14.47
N ARG A 308 10.96 10.61 -14.25
CA ARG A 308 10.50 9.45 -15.01
C ARG A 308 10.25 9.85 -16.48
N PRO A 309 10.65 9.02 -17.46
CA PRO A 309 10.24 9.21 -18.84
C PRO A 309 8.71 9.26 -18.94
N PRO A 310 8.14 10.12 -19.80
CA PRO A 310 6.70 10.18 -20.00
C PRO A 310 6.18 8.90 -20.67
N ASP A 311 5.06 8.38 -20.18
CA ASP A 311 4.31 7.26 -20.77
C ASP A 311 2.91 7.73 -21.19
N ALA A 312 2.86 8.87 -21.87
CA ALA A 312 1.62 9.41 -22.41
C ALA A 312 1.27 8.74 -23.74
N ALA A 313 -0.02 8.53 -24.00
CA ALA A 313 -0.49 8.08 -25.30
C ALA A 313 0.00 9.05 -26.40
N GLN A 314 0.71 8.52 -27.39
CA GLN A 314 1.21 9.33 -28.50
C GLN A 314 0.10 9.56 -29.53
N SER A 315 -0.29 10.81 -29.75
CA SER A 315 -1.18 11.21 -30.84
C SER A 315 -0.35 11.53 -32.09
N GLY A 316 -0.06 10.53 -32.91
CA GLY A 316 0.63 10.67 -34.20
C GLY A 316 0.79 9.33 -34.93
N PRO A 317 0.95 9.30 -36.26
CA PRO A 317 1.21 8.05 -36.98
C PRO A 317 2.52 7.47 -36.46
N VAL A 318 2.46 6.20 -36.03
CA VAL A 318 3.52 5.45 -35.36
C VAL A 318 4.89 5.73 -36.00
N SER A 319 5.70 6.54 -35.33
CA SER A 319 7.12 6.68 -35.64
C SER A 319 7.89 5.80 -34.66
N HIS A 320 8.45 4.72 -35.18
CA HIS A 320 9.27 3.78 -34.43
C HIS A 320 10.51 4.49 -33.86
N PRO A 321 10.75 4.48 -32.54
CA PRO A 321 12.09 4.70 -32.00
C PRO A 321 12.97 3.50 -32.40
N THR A 322 14.26 3.74 -32.60
CA THR A 322 15.31 2.80 -33.02
C THR A 322 15.12 1.38 -32.47
N GLU A 323 15.24 0.41 -33.39
CA GLU A 323 14.82 -0.99 -33.34
C GLU A 323 15.21 -1.78 -32.07
N GLU A 324 14.38 -1.76 -31.04
CA GLU A 324 14.24 -2.91 -30.14
C GLU A 324 13.32 -3.95 -30.82
N LYS A 325 13.83 -4.60 -31.86
CA LYS A 325 13.05 -5.57 -32.64
C LYS A 325 13.18 -6.95 -32.00
N VAL A 326 12.05 -7.66 -31.90
CA VAL A 326 12.11 -9.09 -31.59
C VAL A 326 12.71 -9.80 -32.80
N GLU A 327 13.86 -10.42 -32.61
CA GLU A 327 14.52 -11.22 -33.64
C GLU A 327 14.05 -12.67 -33.53
N ARG A 328 13.82 -13.30 -34.68
CA ARG A 328 13.49 -14.72 -34.77
C ARG A 328 14.65 -15.48 -35.38
N GLU A 329 15.11 -16.50 -34.66
CA GLU A 329 16.12 -17.44 -35.11
C GLU A 329 15.46 -18.79 -35.35
N ASP A 330 15.47 -19.27 -36.60
CA ASP A 330 14.84 -20.51 -37.02
C ASP A 330 15.87 -21.62 -37.27
N GLY A 331 15.62 -22.80 -36.73
CA GLY A 331 16.28 -24.06 -37.07
C GLY A 331 15.32 -25.06 -37.72
N ALA A 332 15.82 -26.26 -38.04
CA ALA A 332 15.04 -27.27 -38.79
C ALA A 332 13.80 -27.78 -38.03
N SER A 333 13.90 -27.95 -36.71
CA SER A 333 12.82 -28.49 -35.85
C SER A 333 12.51 -27.62 -34.63
N LYS A 334 13.35 -26.62 -34.34
CA LYS A 334 13.20 -25.68 -33.23
C LYS A 334 13.55 -24.27 -33.68
N GLY A 335 13.09 -23.28 -32.96
CA GLY A 335 13.50 -21.89 -33.13
C GLY A 335 13.29 -21.10 -31.85
N ARG A 336 13.68 -19.82 -31.88
CA ARG A 336 13.49 -18.91 -30.75
C ARG A 336 13.23 -17.49 -31.21
N TYR A 337 12.51 -16.76 -30.37
CA TYR A 337 12.38 -15.31 -30.42
C TYR A 337 13.25 -14.72 -29.33
N ARG A 338 14.07 -13.73 -29.66
CA ARG A 338 14.92 -13.03 -28.69
C ARG A 338 14.73 -11.52 -28.78
N LEU A 339 14.93 -10.84 -27.66
CA LEU A 339 14.89 -9.39 -27.57
C LEU A 339 16.01 -8.91 -26.66
N LEU A 340 16.87 -8.03 -27.19
CA LEU A 340 17.97 -7.42 -26.45
C LEU A 340 17.55 -6.03 -25.96
N VAL A 341 17.55 -5.82 -24.65
CA VAL A 341 17.22 -4.53 -24.02
C VAL A 341 18.33 -4.15 -23.05
N ASP A 342 18.93 -2.97 -23.23
CA ASP A 342 20.04 -2.48 -22.41
C ASP A 342 21.20 -3.49 -22.29
N GLY A 343 21.45 -4.30 -23.33
CA GLY A 343 22.46 -5.36 -23.34
C GLY A 343 22.09 -6.66 -22.62
N VAL A 344 20.86 -6.78 -22.13
CA VAL A 344 20.32 -7.99 -21.48
C VAL A 344 19.33 -8.68 -22.42
N GLU A 345 19.52 -9.99 -22.65
CA GLU A 345 18.69 -10.80 -23.55
C GLU A 345 17.52 -11.45 -22.80
N ALA A 346 16.34 -11.42 -23.41
CA ALA A 346 15.21 -12.26 -23.04
C ALA A 346 14.82 -13.13 -24.24
N GLU A 347 14.30 -14.34 -23.98
CA GLU A 347 14.02 -15.30 -25.04
C GLU A 347 12.73 -16.10 -24.84
N MET A 348 12.21 -16.61 -25.96
CA MET A 348 11.07 -17.52 -26.02
C MET A 348 11.35 -18.59 -27.08
N THR A 349 11.33 -19.86 -26.68
CA THR A 349 11.64 -20.99 -27.56
C THR A 349 10.37 -21.68 -28.05
N TYR A 350 10.46 -22.26 -29.25
CA TYR A 350 9.41 -23.09 -29.81
C TYR A 350 9.97 -24.28 -30.60
N SER A 351 9.12 -25.30 -30.73
CA SER A 351 9.37 -26.48 -31.54
C SER A 351 8.36 -26.54 -32.70
N ARG A 352 8.79 -26.98 -33.89
CA ARG A 352 7.91 -27.13 -35.07
C ARG A 352 7.31 -28.53 -35.11
N ALA A 353 5.99 -28.61 -35.28
CA ALA A 353 5.24 -29.84 -35.43
C ALA A 353 4.68 -29.92 -36.86
N GLY A 354 5.51 -30.33 -37.81
CA GLY A 354 5.20 -30.30 -39.24
C GLY A 354 5.24 -28.88 -39.81
N LYS A 355 4.57 -28.66 -40.96
CA LYS A 355 4.62 -27.38 -41.70
C LYS A 355 3.62 -26.33 -41.20
N GLY A 356 2.64 -26.73 -40.39
CA GLY A 356 1.48 -25.90 -40.05
C GLY A 356 1.32 -25.57 -38.58
N LEU A 357 2.30 -25.89 -37.72
CA LEU A 357 2.14 -25.81 -36.27
C LEU A 357 3.47 -25.53 -35.56
N ILE A 358 3.45 -24.60 -34.61
CA ILE A 358 4.51 -24.39 -33.63
C ILE A 358 4.00 -24.63 -32.22
N ILE A 359 4.88 -25.12 -31.35
CA ILE A 359 4.63 -25.35 -29.93
C ILE A 359 5.54 -24.41 -29.16
N ILE A 360 4.98 -23.44 -28.44
CA ILE A 360 5.77 -22.55 -27.58
C ILE A 360 6.01 -23.28 -26.26
N ASP A 361 7.27 -23.60 -25.97
CA ASP A 361 7.63 -24.49 -24.87
C ASP A 361 8.27 -23.76 -23.66
N HIS A 362 8.95 -22.63 -23.88
CA HIS A 362 9.55 -21.86 -22.80
C HIS A 362 9.58 -20.35 -23.08
N THR A 363 9.57 -19.53 -22.02
CA THR A 363 9.75 -18.08 -22.09
C THR A 363 10.53 -17.63 -20.86
N GLU A 364 11.67 -16.98 -21.07
CA GLU A 364 12.54 -16.47 -20.01
C GLU A 364 12.75 -14.97 -20.16
N VAL A 365 12.49 -14.25 -19.06
CA VAL A 365 12.76 -12.82 -18.94
C VAL A 365 13.60 -12.62 -17.68
N PRO A 366 14.86 -12.16 -17.81
CA PRO A 366 15.72 -11.87 -16.67
C PRO A 366 15.07 -10.90 -15.68
N ALA A 367 15.36 -11.08 -14.39
CA ALA A 367 14.71 -10.30 -13.33
C ALA A 367 14.80 -8.78 -13.52
N VAL A 368 15.92 -8.29 -14.06
CA VAL A 368 16.16 -6.86 -14.35
C VAL A 368 15.28 -6.29 -15.47
N LEU A 369 14.70 -7.16 -16.29
CA LEU A 369 13.79 -6.83 -17.40
C LEU A 369 12.32 -7.17 -17.08
N ARG A 370 12.03 -7.78 -15.92
CA ARG A 370 10.65 -8.06 -15.49
C ARG A 370 9.89 -6.74 -15.28
N GLY A 371 8.58 -6.76 -15.52
CA GLY A 371 7.73 -5.56 -15.50
C GLY A 371 7.79 -4.70 -16.78
N ARG A 372 8.65 -5.02 -17.77
CA ARG A 372 8.80 -4.25 -19.02
C ARG A 372 8.09 -4.88 -20.25
N LYS A 373 7.14 -5.80 -20.05
CA LYS A 373 6.42 -6.52 -21.11
C LYS A 373 7.29 -7.26 -22.15
N ILE A 374 8.53 -7.57 -21.83
CA ILE A 374 9.45 -8.26 -22.74
C ILE A 374 8.91 -9.63 -23.16
N GLY A 375 8.44 -10.44 -22.21
CA GLY A 375 7.84 -11.74 -22.53
C GLY A 375 6.58 -11.61 -23.39
N GLU A 376 5.73 -10.60 -23.14
CA GLU A 376 4.53 -10.37 -23.97
C GLU A 376 4.90 -9.97 -25.40
N ARG A 377 5.94 -9.14 -25.59
CA ARG A 377 6.45 -8.77 -26.93
C ARG A 377 6.92 -9.99 -27.71
N LEU A 378 7.61 -10.92 -27.04
CA LEU A 378 8.03 -12.19 -27.66
C LEU A 378 6.82 -13.00 -28.11
N VAL A 379 5.81 -13.18 -27.25
CA VAL A 379 4.58 -13.92 -27.58
C VAL A 379 3.81 -13.24 -28.72
N ARG A 380 3.63 -11.93 -28.65
CA ARG A 380 2.95 -11.13 -29.68
C ARG A 380 3.61 -11.31 -31.05
N GLN A 381 4.93 -11.26 -31.12
CA GLN A 381 5.66 -11.49 -32.37
C GLN A 381 5.38 -12.90 -32.93
N ALA A 382 5.34 -13.93 -32.09
CA ALA A 382 5.00 -15.28 -32.52
C ALA A 382 3.55 -15.39 -33.04
N ILE A 383 2.59 -14.68 -32.43
CA ILE A 383 1.21 -14.61 -32.91
C ILE A 383 1.15 -13.96 -34.29
N GLU A 384 1.81 -12.83 -34.49
CA GLU A 384 1.85 -12.12 -35.78
C GLU A 384 2.50 -12.96 -36.88
N ASP A 385 3.59 -13.64 -36.55
CA ASP A 385 4.26 -14.58 -37.44
C ASP A 385 3.36 -15.76 -37.80
N ALA A 386 2.64 -16.31 -36.81
CA ALA A 386 1.70 -17.40 -37.03
C ALA A 386 0.57 -17.00 -37.99
N ARG A 387 0.02 -15.79 -37.86
CA ARG A 387 -0.96 -15.22 -38.81
C ARG A 387 -0.37 -15.09 -40.21
N ARG A 388 0.82 -14.52 -40.31
CA ARG A 388 1.49 -14.25 -41.59
C ARG A 388 1.83 -15.55 -42.34
N GLU A 389 2.30 -16.54 -41.60
CA GLU A 389 2.72 -17.85 -42.14
C GLU A 389 1.55 -18.84 -42.24
N ARG A 390 0.36 -18.48 -41.74
CA ARG A 390 -0.83 -19.34 -41.67
C ARG A 390 -0.54 -20.66 -40.95
N ILE A 391 0.19 -20.58 -39.85
CA ILE A 391 0.49 -21.70 -38.97
C ILE A 391 -0.27 -21.53 -37.65
N ALA A 392 -0.58 -22.64 -36.99
CA ALA A 392 -1.22 -22.64 -35.68
C ALA A 392 -0.19 -22.65 -34.54
N ILE A 393 -0.63 -22.28 -33.34
CA ILE A 393 0.17 -22.30 -32.11
C ILE A 393 -0.45 -23.23 -31.07
N VAL A 394 0.40 -23.96 -30.35
CA VAL A 394 0.07 -24.62 -29.07
C VAL A 394 0.97 -24.03 -27.98
N PRO A 395 0.43 -23.27 -27.01
CA PRO A 395 1.24 -22.66 -25.95
C PRO A 395 1.35 -23.60 -24.74
N LEU A 396 2.41 -24.43 -24.69
CA LEU A 396 2.68 -25.27 -23.52
C LEU A 396 3.39 -24.51 -22.40
N CYS A 397 4.15 -23.47 -22.74
CA CYS A 397 4.72 -22.57 -21.75
C CYS A 397 3.57 -21.89 -20.95
N PRO A 398 3.55 -22.00 -19.60
CA PRO A 398 2.51 -21.37 -18.78
C PRO A 398 2.42 -19.86 -18.98
N PHE A 399 3.56 -19.19 -19.18
CA PHE A 399 3.60 -17.76 -19.45
C PHE A 399 2.94 -17.43 -20.79
N ALA A 400 3.34 -18.09 -21.89
CA ALA A 400 2.77 -17.86 -23.21
C ALA A 400 1.26 -18.14 -23.23
N LYS A 401 0.83 -19.22 -22.55
CA LYS A 401 -0.58 -19.55 -22.38
C LYS A 401 -1.33 -18.43 -21.65
N ALA A 402 -0.83 -17.97 -20.50
CA ALA A 402 -1.46 -16.90 -19.75
C ALA A 402 -1.54 -15.58 -20.54
N GLN A 403 -0.54 -15.29 -21.38
CA GLN A 403 -0.59 -14.12 -22.26
C GLN A 403 -1.66 -14.26 -23.35
N ILE A 404 -1.76 -15.41 -24.01
CA ILE A 404 -2.79 -15.65 -25.03
C ILE A 404 -4.20 -15.66 -24.42
N ASP A 405 -4.37 -16.23 -23.24
CA ASP A 405 -5.66 -16.27 -22.54
C ASP A 405 -6.13 -14.85 -22.14
N ARG A 406 -5.20 -13.89 -21.96
CA ARG A 406 -5.51 -12.46 -21.69
C ARG A 406 -5.85 -11.65 -22.94
N HIS A 407 -5.58 -12.16 -24.14
CA HIS A 407 -5.79 -11.46 -25.41
C HIS A 407 -6.76 -12.26 -26.28
N PRO A 408 -8.09 -12.00 -26.17
CA PRO A 408 -9.10 -12.73 -26.93
C PRO A 408 -8.86 -12.69 -28.45
N GLU A 409 -8.25 -11.61 -28.94
CA GLU A 409 -7.91 -11.45 -30.34
C GLU A 409 -6.78 -12.38 -30.81
N TRP A 410 -5.98 -13.00 -29.92
CA TRP A 410 -4.90 -13.95 -30.25
C TRP A 410 -5.38 -15.40 -30.39
N GLN A 411 -6.64 -15.66 -30.04
CA GLN A 411 -7.23 -17.01 -30.08
C GLN A 411 -7.40 -17.52 -31.52
N ASP A 412 -7.27 -16.66 -32.52
CA ASP A 412 -7.42 -16.96 -33.95
C ASP A 412 -6.33 -17.89 -34.50
N VAL A 413 -5.12 -17.83 -33.93
CA VAL A 413 -3.99 -18.68 -34.35
C VAL A 413 -3.82 -19.94 -33.51
N LEU A 414 -4.66 -20.15 -32.49
CA LEU A 414 -4.58 -21.38 -31.72
C LEU A 414 -5.07 -22.57 -32.54
N ARG A 415 -4.37 -23.70 -32.38
CA ARG A 415 -4.86 -24.96 -32.94
C ARG A 415 -6.19 -25.30 -32.27
N ARG A 416 -7.28 -25.26 -33.04
CA ARG A 416 -8.57 -25.79 -32.60
C ARG A 416 -8.43 -27.31 -32.47
N SER A 417 -8.73 -27.81 -31.27
CA SER A 417 -8.76 -29.24 -30.93
C SER A 417 -9.82 -29.98 -31.71
#